data_AF-A0A6I5CAH0-F1
#
_entry.id   AF-A0A6I5CAH0-F1
#
_cell.length_a   1.000
_cell.length_b   1.000
_cell.length_c   1.000
_cell.angle_alpha   90.00
_cell.angle_beta   90.00
_cell.angle_gamma   90.00
#
_symmetry.space_group_name_H-M   'P 1'
#
loop_
_entity.id
_entity.type
_entity.pdbx_description
1 polymer ?
#
loop_
_entity_poly.entity_id
_entity_poly.type
_entity_poly.pdbx_seq_one_letter_code
_entity_poly.pdbx_strand_id
1 'polypeptide(L)' 'TGPVARGDAGTVAAHVSELRRHAPQTVAGYLAMARATADRALAHGLLKPELAEDLLGVLAEGPAGPGGTDAGEDEGDAR' A
#
# COMPACT_ATOMS: atom_id res chain seq x y z
N THR A 1 -19.36 -4.93 -6.24
CA THR A 1 -18.36 -4.32 -5.33
C THR A 1 -17.11 -5.19 -5.35
N GLY A 2 -15.94 -4.65 -5.69
CA GLY A 2 -14.68 -5.43 -5.77
C GLY A 2 -14.17 -5.93 -4.42
N PRO A 3 -13.12 -6.78 -4.38
CA PRO A 3 -12.64 -7.42 -3.15
C PRO A 3 -12.27 -6.41 -2.05
N VAL A 4 -11.62 -5.29 -2.42
CA VAL A 4 -11.27 -4.20 -1.49
C VAL A 4 -12.50 -3.62 -0.79
N ALA A 5 -13.57 -3.30 -1.54
CA ALA A 5 -14.78 -2.71 -0.97
C ALA A 5 -15.56 -3.68 -0.06
N ARG A 6 -15.29 -4.99 -0.15
CA ARG A 6 -15.89 -6.01 0.72
C ARG A 6 -14.98 -6.40 1.90
N GLY A 7 -13.74 -5.92 1.96
CA GLY A 7 -12.78 -6.33 2.98
C GLY A 7 -12.17 -7.71 2.75
N ASP A 8 -12.13 -8.19 1.51
CA ASP A 8 -11.59 -9.51 1.16
C ASP A 8 -10.06 -9.46 1.08
N ALA A 9 -9.41 -9.44 2.24
CA ALA A 9 -7.96 -9.30 2.38
C ALA A 9 -7.20 -10.44 1.68
N GLY A 10 -7.72 -11.67 1.74
CA GLY A 10 -7.10 -12.83 1.09
C GLY A 10 -7.04 -12.68 -0.44
N THR A 11 -8.13 -12.22 -1.06
CA THR A 11 -8.14 -11.96 -2.51
C THR A 11 -7.20 -10.82 -2.88
N VAL A 12 -7.18 -9.75 -2.10
CA VAL A 12 -6.27 -8.61 -2.35
C VAL A 12 -4.81 -9.05 -2.22
N ALA A 13 -4.46 -9.86 -1.22
CA ALA A 13 -3.11 -10.40 -1.05
C ALA A 13 -2.69 -11.27 -2.25
N ALA A 14 -3.60 -12.12 -2.74
CA ALA A 14 -3.36 -12.92 -3.94
C ALA A 14 -3.10 -12.04 -5.17
N HIS A 15 -3.88 -10.97 -5.36
CA HIS A 15 -3.66 -10.03 -6.46
C HIS A 15 -2.30 -9.33 -6.35
N VAL A 16 -1.91 -8.86 -5.16
CA VAL A 16 -0.60 -8.25 -4.93
C VAL A 16 0.52 -9.23 -5.22
N SER A 17 0.38 -10.50 -4.82
CA SER A 17 1.38 -11.55 -5.09
C SER A 17 1.57 -11.78 -6.59
N GLU A 18 0.47 -11.90 -7.34
CA GLU A 18 0.52 -12.09 -8.80
C GLU A 18 1.10 -10.86 -9.51
N LEU A 19 0.74 -9.65 -9.07
CA LEU A 19 1.35 -8.42 -9.60
C LEU A 19 2.84 -8.34 -9.29
N ARG A 20 3.28 -8.70 -8.08
CA ARG A 20 4.71 -8.75 -7.74
C ARG A 20 5.47 -9.73 -8.65
N ARG A 21 4.86 -10.86 -9.02
CA ARG A 21 5.47 -11.88 -9.89
C ARG A 21 5.51 -11.48 -11.36
N HIS A 22 4.44 -10.88 -11.88
CA HIS A 22 4.24 -10.72 -13.33
C HIS A 22 4.30 -9.28 -13.81
N ALA A 23 4.05 -8.30 -12.94
CA ALA A 23 4.02 -6.88 -13.26
C ALA A 23 4.43 -6.00 -12.06
N PRO A 24 5.67 -6.15 -11.55
CA PRO A 24 6.11 -5.48 -10.32
C PRO A 24 5.97 -3.95 -10.39
N GLN A 25 6.13 -3.35 -11.56
CA GLN A 25 5.92 -1.92 -11.81
C GLN A 25 4.49 -1.44 -11.54
N THR A 26 3.51 -2.33 -11.58
CA THR A 26 2.08 -2.00 -11.37
C THR A 26 1.68 -2.03 -9.89
N VAL A 27 2.48 -2.67 -9.03
CA VAL A 27 2.13 -2.89 -7.61
C VAL A 27 1.84 -1.57 -6.89
N ALA A 28 2.68 -0.55 -7.07
CA ALA A 28 2.49 0.75 -6.43
C ALA A 28 1.15 1.40 -6.82
N GLY A 29 0.80 1.37 -8.11
CA GLY A 29 -0.47 1.90 -8.62
C GLY A 29 -1.68 1.13 -8.09
N TYR A 30 -1.59 -0.21 -8.03
CA TYR A 30 -2.63 -1.05 -7.46
C TYR A 30 -2.87 -0.73 -5.98
N LEU A 31 -1.81 -0.66 -5.18
CA LEU A 31 -1.89 -0.36 -3.75
C LEU A 31 -2.51 1.01 -3.49
N ALA A 32 -2.13 2.04 -4.27
CA ALA A 32 -2.69 3.37 -4.15
C ALA A 32 -4.21 3.39 -4.41
N MET A 33 -4.66 2.75 -5.49
CA MET A 33 -6.09 2.67 -5.81
C MET A 33 -6.88 1.82 -4.81
N ALA A 34 -6.28 0.75 -4.29
CA ALA A 34 -6.88 -0.09 -3.27
C ALA A 34 -7.08 0.69 -1.95
N ARG A 35 -6.08 1.45 -1.49
CA ARG A 35 -6.22 2.33 -0.32
C ARG A 35 -7.34 3.34 -0.48
N ALA A 36 -7.37 4.08 -1.59
CA ALA A 36 -8.44 5.03 -1.89
C ALA A 36 -9.84 4.38 -2.00
N THR A 37 -9.90 3.08 -2.31
CA THR A 37 -11.16 2.32 -2.33
C THR A 37 -11.57 1.88 -0.92
N ALA A 38 -10.63 1.44 -0.09
CA ALA A 38 -10.88 1.10 1.31
C ALA A 38 -11.36 2.32 2.10
N ASP A 39 -10.72 3.47 1.93
CA ASP A 39 -11.09 4.73 2.59
C ASP A 39 -12.54 5.13 2.27
N ARG A 40 -12.92 5.11 0.99
CA ARG A 40 -14.30 5.39 0.57
C ARG A 40 -15.28 4.35 1.11
N ALA A 41 -14.92 3.07 1.09
CA ALA A 41 -15.79 2.02 1.59
C ALA A 41 -16.04 2.15 3.10
N LEU A 42 -15.03 2.53 3.88
CA LEU A 42 -15.16 2.86 5.31
C LEU A 42 -16.05 4.08 5.52
N ALA A 43 -15.78 5.18 4.81
CA ALA A 43 -16.56 6.41 4.93
C ALA A 43 -18.06 6.22 4.61
N HIS A 44 -18.38 5.28 3.73
CA HIS A 44 -19.76 4.96 3.35
C HIS A 44 -20.35 3.76 4.11
N GLY A 45 -19.65 3.19 5.10
CA GLY A 45 -20.12 2.05 5.89
C GLY A 45 -20.27 0.74 5.10
N LEU A 46 -19.65 0.65 3.92
CA LEU A 46 -19.64 -0.56 3.08
C LEU A 46 -18.59 -1.56 3.55
N LEU A 47 -17.47 -1.07 4.06
CA LEU A 47 -16.41 -1.86 4.67
C LEU A 47 -16.53 -1.76 6.19
N LYS A 48 -16.71 -2.91 6.84
CA LYS A 48 -16.73 -2.98 8.30
C LYS A 48 -15.32 -2.75 8.86
N PRO A 49 -15.16 -2.02 9.97
CA PRO A 49 -13.85 -1.78 10.59
C PRO A 49 -13.05 -3.05 10.87
N GLU A 50 -13.72 -4.13 11.28
CA GLU A 50 -13.04 -5.39 11.63
C GLU A 50 -12.43 -6.07 10.40
N LEU A 51 -13.04 -5.92 9.22
CA LEU A 51 -12.49 -6.44 7.97
C LEU A 51 -11.44 -5.50 7.37
N ALA A 52 -11.48 -4.22 7.75
CA ALA A 52 -10.53 -3.23 7.26
C ALA A 52 -9.14 -3.46 7.85
N GLU A 53 -9.03 -3.94 9.08
CA GLU A 53 -7.75 -4.15 9.76
C GLU A 53 -6.84 -5.12 8.99
N ASP A 54 -7.35 -6.31 8.68
CA ASP A 54 -6.63 -7.31 7.88
C ASP A 54 -6.28 -6.78 6.47
N LEU A 55 -7.23 -6.09 5.84
CA LEU A 55 -7.04 -5.50 4.52
C LEU A 55 -5.94 -4.43 4.54
N LEU A 56 -5.92 -3.55 5.55
CA LEU A 56 -4.92 -2.51 5.71
C LEU A 56 -3.53 -3.10 5.97
N GLY A 57 -3.44 -4.23 6.68
CA GLY A 57 -2.21 -5.00 6.82
C GLY A 57 -1.61 -5.39 5.46
N VAL A 58 -2.43 -5.96 4.57
CA VAL A 58 -2.01 -6.31 3.19
C VAL A 58 -1.59 -5.07 2.40
N LEU A 59 -2.33 -3.97 2.54
CA LEU A 59 -2.07 -2.73 1.80
C LEU A 59 -0.85 -1.96 2.34
N ALA A 60 -0.43 -2.21 3.58
CA ALA A 60 0.73 -1.59 4.22
C ALA A 60 2.06 -2.08 3.64
N GLU A 61 2.10 -3.24 2.98
CA GLU A 61 3.29 -3.82 2.34
C GLU A 61 3.75 -3.11 1.05
N GLY A 62 3.58 -1.79 0.98
CA GLY A 62 4.13 -0.96 -0.10
C GLY A 62 5.65 -0.97 -0.07
N PRO A 63 6.33 -0.70 -1.22
CA PRO A 63 7.78 -0.65 -1.24
C PRO A 63 8.21 0.41 -0.23
N ALA A 64 9.09 0.05 0.70
CA ALA A 64 9.80 1.03 1.50
C ALA A 64 10.49 1.99 0.52
N GLY A 65 9.91 3.17 0.29
CA GLY A 65 10.58 4.23 -0.44
C GLY A 65 11.81 4.67 0.35
N PRO A 66 12.92 5.04 -0.31
CA PRO A 66 14.09 5.53 0.39
C PRO A 66 13.75 6.91 0.96
N GLY A 67 13.32 6.94 2.22
CA GLY A 67 12.99 8.15 2.97
C GLY A 67 13.78 8.17 4.26
N GLY A 68 15.07 8.51 4.16
CA GLY A 68 15.97 8.73 5.28
C GLY A 68 17.09 9.64 4.81
N THR A 69 16.94 10.92 5.09
CA THR A 69 17.88 12.02 4.88
C THR A 69 19.25 11.75 5.48
N ASP A 70 20.31 11.78 4.68
CA ASP A 70 21.63 12.25 5.10
C ASP A 70 22.01 13.45 4.22
N ALA A 71 21.29 14.55 4.47
CA ALA A 71 21.87 15.87 4.31
C ALA A 71 22.63 16.16 5.62
N GLY A 72 23.92 15.84 5.63
CA GLY A 72 24.95 16.44 6.46
C GLY A 72 26.16 16.54 5.55
N GLU A 73 26.41 17.70 4.95
CA GLU A 73 27.31 18.70 5.53
C GLU A 73 28.56 18.04 6.10
N ASP A 74 29.59 17.89 5.26
CA ASP A 74 30.95 18.11 5.73
C ASP A 74 31.68 18.93 4.65
N GLU A 75 31.46 20.24 4.76
CA GLU A 75 32.37 21.26 4.26
C GLU A 75 33.66 21.16 5.08
N GLY A 76 34.72 20.64 4.48
CA GLY A 76 36.01 20.61 5.16
C GLY A 76 37.06 19.74 4.48
N ASP A 77 37.65 20.22 3.39
CA ASP A 77 39.12 20.16 3.33
C ASP A 77 39.67 21.36 2.57
N ALA A 78 40.32 22.22 3.34
CA ALA A 78 41.22 23.22 2.86
C ALA A 78 42.59 22.57 2.69
N ARG A 79 43.14 22.59 1.47
CA ARG A 79 44.56 22.84 1.16
C ARG A 79 44.82 22.92 -0.35
#